data_AF-A0A970YWP2-F1
#
_entry.id   AF-A0A970YWP2-F1
#
_cell.length_a   1.000
_cell.length_b   1.000
_cell.length_c   1.000
_cell.angle_alpha   90.00
_cell.angle_beta   90.00
_cell.angle_gamma   90.00
#
_symmetry.space_group_name_H-M   'P 1'
#
loop_
_entity.id
_entity.type
_entity.pdbx_description
1 polymer ?
#
loop_
_entity_poly.entity_id
_entity_poly.type
_entity_poly.pdbx_seq_one_letter_code
_entity_poly.pdbx_strand_id
1 'polypeptide(L)'
;MISKIIYALIFLFKKYIYFQKYFTVGVVNLNSICPDKDFTGNFEIEEIDCKDNLGLIMPDEKLVRKYYYRCKRNMKCFVCKVNDKIAGISWISFSRKFNEGVKINMSSKDALLLESFTFPEFRNRGIQKALIQTRLLWLKCNNFERVFVIYEPDNIYSEKALMRNDFAVYKRLKVFRIIGFYFQKNAEL
;
A
#
# COMPACT_ATOMS: atom_id res chain seq x y z
N MET A 1 13.88 41.42 -5.55
CA MET A 1 15.00 40.46 -5.32
C MET A 1 14.84 39.71 -3.98
N ILE A 2 14.58 40.43 -2.88
CA ILE A 2 14.35 39.87 -1.52
C ILE A 2 13.24 38.81 -1.47
N SER A 3 12.13 39.00 -2.20
CA SER A 3 11.03 38.02 -2.24
C SER A 3 11.47 36.63 -2.75
N LYS A 4 12.33 36.57 -3.78
CA LYS A 4 12.81 35.30 -4.35
C LYS A 4 13.67 34.50 -3.36
N ILE A 5 14.47 35.18 -2.54
CA ILE A 5 15.31 34.57 -1.49
C ILE A 5 14.42 33.98 -0.39
N ILE A 6 13.40 34.71 0.05
CA ILE A 6 12.45 34.23 1.06
C ILE A 6 11.69 33.00 0.54
N TYR A 7 11.21 33.02 -0.72
CA TYR A 7 10.57 31.85 -1.33
C TYR A 7 11.50 30.64 -1.41
N ALA A 8 12.76 30.83 -1.79
CA ALA A 8 13.75 29.75 -1.82
C ALA A 8 14.02 29.17 -0.42
N LEU A 9 14.14 30.02 0.60
CA LEU A 9 14.32 29.58 1.99
C LEU A 9 13.10 28.82 2.52
N ILE A 10 11.88 29.30 2.25
CA ILE A 10 10.64 28.58 2.61
C ILE A 10 10.57 27.23 1.88
N PHE A 11 10.97 27.18 0.62
CA PHE A 11 11.01 25.94 -0.16
C PHE A 11 12.03 24.95 0.42
N LEU A 12 13.26 25.40 0.70
CA LEU A 12 14.28 24.57 1.34
C LEU A 12 13.84 24.10 2.72
N PHE A 13 13.21 24.97 3.51
CA PHE A 13 12.64 24.61 4.81
C PHE A 13 11.57 23.53 4.66
N LYS A 14 10.60 23.69 3.75
CA LYS A 14 9.57 22.67 3.48
C LYS A 14 10.13 21.37 2.91
N LYS A 15 11.21 21.44 2.15
CA LYS A 15 11.81 20.26 1.52
C LYS A 15 12.65 19.44 2.52
N TYR A 16 13.46 20.12 3.33
CA TYR A 16 14.50 19.49 4.14
C TYR A 16 14.19 19.49 5.63
N ILE A 17 13.47 20.49 6.14
CA ILE A 17 13.25 20.69 7.58
C ILE A 17 11.83 20.26 8.00
N TYR A 18 10.81 20.69 7.28
CA TYR A 18 9.40 20.49 7.64
C TYR A 18 8.59 19.86 6.51
N PHE A 19 8.10 18.64 6.74
CA PHE A 19 7.15 17.99 5.83
C PHE A 19 5.84 17.74 6.56
N GLN A 20 4.73 17.83 5.85
CA GLN A 20 3.41 17.51 6.38
C GLN A 20 2.61 16.75 5.32
N LYS A 21 2.06 15.60 5.69
CA LYS A 21 1.13 14.82 4.88
C LYS A 21 -0.06 14.36 5.69
N TYR A 22 -1.14 14.10 4.98
CA TYR A 22 -2.34 13.48 5.52
C TYR A 22 -2.47 12.07 4.93
N PHE A 23 -2.95 11.15 5.74
CA PHE A 23 -3.25 9.79 5.33
C PHE A 23 -4.62 9.39 5.85
N THR A 24 -5.34 8.62 5.06
CA THR A 24 -6.52 7.91 5.52
C THR A 24 -6.14 6.45 5.77
N VAL A 25 -6.55 5.95 6.92
CA VAL A 25 -6.44 4.53 7.27
C VAL A 25 -7.79 3.89 7.01
N GLY A 26 -7.84 2.97 6.06
CA GLY A 26 -8.97 2.07 5.86
C GLY A 26 -8.81 0.82 6.73
N VAL A 27 -9.91 0.23 7.15
CA VAL A 27 -9.95 -1.06 7.84
C VAL A 27 -11.09 -1.91 7.29
N VAL A 28 -10.86 -3.21 7.18
CA VAL A 28 -11.92 -4.20 6.96
C VAL A 28 -11.78 -5.34 7.97
N ASN A 29 -12.92 -5.86 8.44
CA ASN A 29 -12.98 -7.05 9.29
C ASN A 29 -13.19 -8.27 8.39
N LEU A 30 -12.27 -9.23 8.42
CA LEU A 30 -12.30 -10.42 7.56
C LEU A 30 -13.46 -11.36 7.91
N ASN A 31 -13.97 -11.29 9.13
CA ASN A 31 -15.13 -12.07 9.56
C ASN A 31 -16.45 -11.52 8.99
N SER A 32 -16.49 -10.24 8.61
CA SER A 32 -17.68 -9.60 8.05
C SER A 32 -17.76 -9.60 6.54
N ILE A 33 -16.73 -10.11 5.84
CA ILE A 33 -16.68 -10.14 4.38
C ILE A 33 -16.54 -11.57 3.86
N CYS A 34 -16.98 -11.80 2.63
CA CYS A 34 -16.69 -13.01 1.88
C CYS A 34 -15.83 -12.62 0.67
N PRO A 35 -14.49 -12.71 0.78
CA PRO A 35 -13.62 -12.38 -0.33
C PRO A 35 -13.97 -13.21 -1.56
N ASP A 36 -14.04 -12.54 -2.69
CA ASP A 36 -14.36 -13.17 -3.96
C ASP A 36 -13.19 -14.06 -4.42
N LYS A 37 -13.50 -15.23 -4.96
CA LYS A 37 -12.52 -16.17 -5.53
C LYS A 37 -12.55 -16.17 -7.06
N ASP A 38 -13.66 -15.76 -7.65
CA ASP A 38 -13.91 -15.95 -9.07
C ASP A 38 -13.77 -14.61 -9.80
N PHE A 39 -12.56 -14.38 -10.33
CA PHE A 39 -12.30 -13.22 -11.17
C PHE A 39 -12.51 -13.61 -12.63
N THR A 40 -13.37 -12.88 -13.34
CA THR A 40 -13.72 -13.15 -14.75
C THR A 40 -12.63 -12.71 -15.75
N GLY A 41 -11.35 -12.83 -15.40
CA GLY A 41 -10.24 -12.37 -16.24
C GLY A 41 -9.27 -13.48 -16.60
N ASN A 42 -8.69 -13.40 -17.80
CA ASN A 42 -7.58 -14.26 -18.23
C ASN A 42 -6.27 -13.83 -17.53
N PHE A 43 -6.21 -14.03 -16.22
CA PHE A 43 -5.02 -13.83 -15.43
C PHE A 43 -4.97 -14.79 -14.24
N GLU A 44 -3.75 -15.04 -13.77
CA GLU A 44 -3.47 -15.90 -12.63
C GLU A 44 -2.83 -15.09 -11.53
N ILE A 45 -3.16 -15.38 -10.27
CA ILE A 45 -2.55 -14.72 -9.11
C ILE A 45 -1.90 -15.78 -8.22
N GLU A 46 -0.64 -15.55 -7.90
CA GLU A 46 0.14 -16.44 -7.04
C GLU A 46 0.90 -15.66 -5.97
N GLU A 47 1.12 -16.31 -4.83
CA GLU A 47 2.10 -15.86 -3.85
C GLU A 47 3.50 -16.25 -4.35
N ILE A 48 4.45 -15.33 -4.25
CA ILE A 48 5.83 -15.56 -4.68
C ILE A 48 6.83 -15.22 -3.58
N ASP A 49 7.89 -16.02 -3.47
CA ASP A 49 9.07 -15.61 -2.71
C ASP A 49 9.87 -14.61 -3.53
N CYS A 50 9.80 -13.35 -3.12
CA CYS A 50 10.41 -12.27 -3.86
C CYS A 50 11.92 -12.12 -3.59
N LYS A 51 12.49 -12.81 -2.60
CA LYS A 51 13.93 -12.71 -2.31
C LYS A 51 14.77 -13.16 -3.51
N ASP A 52 14.33 -14.21 -4.17
CA ASP A 52 15.06 -14.84 -5.28
C ASP A 52 14.56 -14.40 -6.65
N ASN A 53 13.38 -13.77 -6.72
CA ASN A 53 12.69 -13.52 -7.99
C ASN A 53 12.52 -12.04 -8.36
N LEU A 54 12.99 -11.09 -7.54
CA LEU A 54 12.66 -9.66 -7.72
C LEU A 54 13.05 -9.08 -9.09
N GLY A 55 14.21 -9.47 -9.62
CA GLY A 55 14.67 -9.02 -10.94
C GLY A 55 13.88 -9.61 -12.10
N LEU A 56 13.26 -10.79 -11.90
CA LEU A 56 12.35 -11.40 -12.88
C LEU A 56 10.97 -10.74 -12.86
N ILE A 57 10.55 -10.25 -11.70
CA ILE A 57 9.22 -9.67 -11.50
C ILE A 57 9.15 -8.24 -12.02
N MET A 58 10.27 -7.50 -11.99
CA MET A 58 10.30 -6.08 -12.32
C MET A 58 11.51 -5.71 -13.16
N PRO A 59 11.33 -5.41 -14.46
CA PRO A 59 12.43 -5.00 -15.33
C PRO A 59 12.90 -3.56 -15.07
N ASP A 60 12.09 -2.72 -14.41
CA ASP A 60 12.48 -1.35 -14.06
C ASP A 60 13.32 -1.33 -12.77
N GLU A 61 14.61 -1.03 -12.91
CA GLU A 61 15.56 -0.93 -11.79
C GLU A 61 15.10 0.00 -10.65
N LYS A 62 14.39 1.10 -10.96
CA LYS A 62 13.89 2.03 -9.93
C LYS A 62 12.86 1.35 -9.05
N LEU A 63 11.99 0.55 -9.68
CA LEU A 63 10.97 -0.20 -8.98
C LEU A 63 11.58 -1.40 -8.23
N VAL A 64 12.55 -2.09 -8.82
CA VAL A 64 13.33 -3.14 -8.11
C VAL A 64 13.92 -2.60 -6.82
N ARG A 65 14.63 -1.45 -6.86
CA ARG A 65 15.15 -0.81 -5.65
C ARG A 65 14.06 -0.45 -4.65
N LYS A 66 12.92 0.07 -5.14
CA LYS A 66 11.77 0.41 -4.30
C LYS A 66 11.20 -0.83 -3.60
N TYR A 67 11.18 -2.01 -4.20
CA TYR A 67 10.55 -3.18 -3.56
C TYR A 67 11.54 -4.14 -2.91
N TYR A 68 12.85 -4.02 -3.16
CA TYR A 68 13.88 -4.85 -2.57
C TYR A 68 13.85 -4.85 -1.04
N TYR A 69 13.58 -3.71 -0.40
CA TYR A 69 13.47 -3.66 1.05
C TYR A 69 12.26 -4.45 1.58
N ARG A 70 11.18 -4.62 0.79
CA ARG A 70 9.99 -5.38 1.18
C ARG A 70 10.31 -6.87 1.26
N CYS A 71 11.08 -7.38 0.30
CA CYS A 71 11.57 -8.77 0.32
C CYS A 71 12.40 -9.11 1.54
N LYS A 72 13.16 -8.14 2.05
CA LYS A 72 13.97 -8.34 3.26
C LYS A 72 13.17 -8.31 4.56
N ARG A 73 11.90 -7.89 4.55
CA ARG A 73 11.12 -7.61 5.78
C ARG A 73 10.01 -8.63 6.08
N ASN A 74 10.16 -9.88 5.61
CA ASN A 74 9.17 -10.95 5.80
C ASN A 74 7.75 -10.53 5.38
N MET A 75 7.66 -9.75 4.31
CA MET A 75 6.40 -9.35 3.69
C MET A 75 5.99 -10.42 2.69
N LYS A 76 4.67 -10.63 2.52
CA LYS A 76 4.16 -11.53 1.48
C LYS A 76 3.95 -10.76 0.19
N CYS A 77 4.39 -11.34 -0.92
CA CYS A 77 4.28 -10.76 -2.25
C CYS A 77 3.31 -11.59 -3.09
N PHE A 78 2.41 -10.91 -3.78
CA PHE A 78 1.48 -11.52 -4.72
C PHE A 78 1.67 -10.88 -6.08
N VAL A 79 1.77 -11.71 -7.12
CA VAL A 79 1.86 -11.26 -8.51
C VAL A 79 0.65 -11.72 -9.28
N CYS A 80 0.23 -10.89 -10.22
CA CYS A 80 -0.77 -11.22 -11.23
C CYS A 80 -0.05 -11.43 -12.57
N LYS A 81 -0.31 -12.56 -13.24
CA LYS A 81 0.26 -12.94 -14.53
C LYS A 81 -0.81 -12.93 -15.62
N VAL A 82 -0.49 -12.41 -16.79
CA VAL A 82 -1.31 -12.49 -18.01
C VAL A 82 -0.41 -13.07 -19.11
N ASN A 83 -0.70 -14.28 -19.58
CA ASN A 83 0.12 -15.00 -20.57
C ASN A 83 1.62 -15.02 -20.15
N ASP A 84 1.90 -15.51 -18.94
CA ASP A 84 3.23 -15.58 -18.30
C ASP A 84 3.96 -14.25 -18.03
N LYS A 85 3.35 -13.10 -18.38
CA LYS A 85 3.91 -11.78 -18.07
C LYS A 85 3.35 -11.23 -16.78
N ILE A 86 4.21 -10.67 -15.92
CA ILE A 86 3.76 -9.97 -14.71
C ILE A 86 2.96 -8.73 -15.11
N ALA A 87 1.67 -8.75 -14.79
CA ALA A 87 0.73 -7.68 -15.05
C ALA A 87 0.48 -6.81 -13.82
N GLY A 88 0.72 -7.34 -12.62
CA GLY A 88 0.66 -6.57 -11.39
C GLY A 88 1.37 -7.22 -10.21
N ILE A 89 1.66 -6.42 -9.19
CA ILE A 89 2.34 -6.84 -7.97
C ILE A 89 1.71 -6.15 -6.76
N SER A 90 1.57 -6.87 -5.67
CA SER A 90 1.00 -6.34 -4.43
C SER A 90 1.58 -7.03 -3.20
N TRP A 91 1.45 -6.40 -2.04
CA TRP A 91 2.15 -6.83 -0.83
C TRP A 91 1.25 -6.85 0.40
N ILE A 92 1.61 -7.71 1.35
CA ILE A 92 1.10 -7.74 2.72
C ILE A 92 2.26 -7.52 3.68
N SER A 93 2.06 -6.65 4.66
CA SER A 93 2.98 -6.44 5.77
C SER A 93 2.30 -6.81 7.09
N PHE A 94 3.06 -7.47 7.97
CA PHE A 94 2.66 -7.73 9.35
C PHE A 94 3.32 -6.75 10.34
N SER A 95 4.13 -5.82 9.83
CA SER A 95 4.76 -4.78 10.64
C SER A 95 3.79 -3.65 10.95
N ARG A 96 3.86 -3.15 12.20
CA ARG A 96 3.15 -1.96 12.69
C ARG A 96 3.62 -0.64 12.07
N LYS A 97 4.78 -0.65 11.39
CA LYS A 97 5.41 0.54 10.81
C LYS A 97 5.27 0.53 9.29
N PHE A 98 4.67 1.58 8.75
CA PHE A 98 4.66 1.88 7.32
C PHE A 98 5.80 2.86 6.97
N ASN A 99 6.13 2.96 5.68
CA ASN A 99 7.10 3.95 5.22
C ASN A 99 6.58 5.36 5.54
N GLU A 100 7.46 6.32 5.83
CA GLU A 100 7.09 7.69 6.24
C GLU A 100 6.61 7.84 7.70
N GLY A 101 6.95 6.88 8.57
CA GLY A 101 6.77 7.05 10.02
C GLY A 101 5.33 6.89 10.52
N VAL A 102 4.40 6.54 9.62
CA VAL A 102 3.03 6.16 9.98
C VAL A 102 3.06 4.87 10.81
N LYS A 103 2.44 4.92 11.99
CA LYS A 103 2.28 3.79 12.91
C LYS A 103 0.80 3.52 13.15
N ILE A 104 0.41 2.26 13.01
CA ILE A 104 -0.92 1.78 13.36
C ILE A 104 -0.79 0.77 14.48
N ASN A 105 -1.69 0.86 15.46
CA ASN A 105 -1.79 -0.13 16.52
C ASN A 105 -2.42 -1.39 15.93
N MET A 106 -1.58 -2.39 15.66
CA MET A 106 -1.97 -3.69 15.12
C MET A 106 -1.68 -4.79 16.15
N SER A 107 -2.64 -5.68 16.33
CA SER A 107 -2.49 -6.95 17.04
C SER A 107 -1.68 -7.95 16.18
N SER A 108 -1.43 -9.15 16.73
CA SER A 108 -0.85 -10.26 15.96
C SER A 108 -1.81 -10.86 14.93
N LYS A 109 -3.10 -10.54 15.02
CA LYS A 109 -4.18 -10.98 14.10
C LYS A 109 -4.53 -9.94 13.04
N ASP A 110 -3.77 -8.85 12.99
CA ASP A 110 -3.97 -7.79 12.01
C ASP A 110 -2.89 -7.83 10.92
N ALA A 111 -3.25 -7.41 9.72
CA ALA A 111 -2.32 -7.24 8.61
C ALA A 111 -2.49 -5.87 7.93
N LEU A 112 -1.49 -5.45 7.16
CA LEU A 112 -1.49 -4.22 6.38
C LEU A 112 -1.33 -4.55 4.91
N LEU A 113 -2.32 -4.18 4.08
CA LEU A 113 -2.13 -4.16 2.64
C LEU A 113 -1.26 -2.96 2.28
N LEU A 114 -0.14 -3.23 1.64
CA LEU A 114 0.71 -2.18 1.09
C LEU A 114 0.32 -1.90 -0.37
N GLU A 115 0.97 -0.87 -0.92
CA GLU A 115 0.86 -0.46 -2.31
C GLU A 115 0.83 -1.66 -3.26
N SER A 116 -0.13 -1.62 -4.17
CA SER A 116 -0.26 -2.53 -5.29
C SER A 116 -0.03 -1.74 -6.58
N PHE A 117 0.68 -2.33 -7.53
CA PHE A 117 1.03 -1.74 -8.80
C PHE A 117 0.54 -2.63 -9.93
N THR A 118 -0.18 -2.06 -10.87
CA THR A 118 -0.56 -2.71 -12.14
C THR A 118 0.15 -1.99 -13.27
N PHE A 119 0.88 -2.77 -14.07
CA PHE A 119 1.60 -2.27 -15.23
C PHE A 119 0.61 -1.59 -16.20
N PRO A 120 0.95 -0.41 -16.76
CA PRO A 120 0.02 0.42 -17.54
C PRO A 120 -0.78 -0.32 -18.62
N GLU A 121 -0.13 -1.20 -19.37
CA GLU A 121 -0.67 -1.99 -20.48
C GLU A 121 -1.70 -3.06 -20.04
N PHE A 122 -1.75 -3.38 -18.74
CA PHE A 122 -2.71 -4.33 -18.16
C PHE A 122 -3.78 -3.68 -17.28
N ARG A 123 -3.83 -2.34 -17.22
CA ARG A 123 -4.85 -1.61 -16.43
C ARG A 123 -6.25 -1.81 -16.99
N ASN A 124 -7.26 -1.49 -16.16
CA ASN A 124 -8.69 -1.62 -16.46
C ASN A 124 -9.17 -3.06 -16.75
N ARG A 125 -8.39 -4.08 -16.38
CA ARG A 125 -8.73 -5.51 -16.53
C ARG A 125 -9.15 -6.19 -15.22
N GLY A 126 -9.52 -5.42 -14.20
CA GLY A 126 -9.90 -5.97 -12.88
C GLY A 126 -8.74 -6.48 -12.01
N ILE A 127 -7.49 -6.46 -12.48
CA ILE A 127 -6.31 -6.98 -11.78
C ILE A 127 -6.15 -6.44 -10.36
N GLN A 128 -6.34 -5.13 -10.17
CA GLN A 128 -6.21 -4.53 -8.84
C GLN A 128 -7.27 -5.05 -7.86
N LYS A 129 -8.52 -5.24 -8.32
CA LYS A 129 -9.59 -5.83 -7.51
C LYS A 129 -9.21 -7.25 -7.13
N ALA A 130 -8.76 -8.04 -8.10
CA ALA A 130 -8.36 -9.41 -7.87
C ALA A 130 -7.19 -9.53 -6.88
N LEU A 131 -6.14 -8.72 -7.04
CA LEU A 131 -5.01 -8.69 -6.08
C LEU A 131 -5.45 -8.29 -4.66
N ILE A 132 -6.42 -7.39 -4.50
CA ILE A 132 -6.97 -7.06 -3.16
C ILE A 132 -7.71 -8.28 -2.60
N GLN A 133 -8.66 -8.82 -3.35
CA GLN A 133 -9.51 -9.93 -2.92
C GLN A 133 -8.72 -11.20 -2.62
N THR A 134 -7.74 -11.58 -3.46
CA THR A 134 -6.83 -12.69 -3.19
C THR A 134 -6.05 -12.51 -1.90
N ARG A 135 -5.55 -11.30 -1.61
CA ARG A 135 -4.84 -11.02 -0.35
C ARG A 135 -5.76 -11.09 0.86
N LEU A 136 -6.99 -10.57 0.76
CA LEU A 136 -7.99 -10.66 1.83
C LEU A 136 -8.36 -12.12 2.10
N LEU A 137 -8.56 -12.91 1.05
CA LEU A 137 -8.84 -14.34 1.15
C LEU A 137 -7.69 -15.08 1.81
N TRP A 138 -6.45 -14.86 1.36
CA TRP A 138 -5.27 -15.48 1.94
C TRP A 138 -5.17 -15.17 3.43
N LEU A 139 -5.37 -13.91 3.83
CA LEU A 139 -5.36 -13.49 5.23
C LEU A 139 -6.47 -14.17 6.03
N LYS A 140 -7.68 -14.29 5.46
CA LYS A 140 -8.80 -14.95 6.11
C LYS A 140 -8.51 -16.44 6.33
N CYS A 141 -8.00 -17.14 5.32
CA CYS A 141 -7.60 -18.54 5.42
C CYS A 141 -6.45 -18.76 6.43
N ASN A 142 -5.63 -17.73 6.68
CA ASN A 142 -4.54 -17.76 7.66
C ASN A 142 -4.94 -17.19 9.03
N ASN A 143 -6.25 -17.15 9.35
CA ASN A 143 -6.79 -16.75 10.66
C ASN A 143 -6.42 -15.33 11.10
N PHE A 144 -6.30 -14.39 10.15
CA PHE A 144 -6.28 -12.96 10.45
C PHE A 144 -7.71 -12.43 10.62
N GLU A 145 -7.86 -11.37 11.40
CA GLU A 145 -9.17 -10.80 11.75
C GLU A 145 -9.41 -9.45 11.08
N ARG A 146 -8.39 -8.59 11.02
CA ARG A 146 -8.52 -7.25 10.44
C ARG A 146 -7.41 -6.94 9.47
N VAL A 147 -7.77 -6.16 8.46
CA VAL A 147 -6.83 -5.71 7.44
C VAL A 147 -6.90 -4.21 7.34
N PHE A 148 -5.75 -3.58 7.48
CA PHE A 148 -5.58 -2.14 7.33
C PHE A 148 -5.05 -1.82 5.94
N VAL A 149 -5.30 -0.60 5.51
CA VAL A 149 -4.67 0.03 4.35
C VAL A 149 -4.42 1.49 4.65
N ILE A 150 -3.36 2.06 4.09
CA ILE A 150 -3.02 3.48 4.22
C ILE A 150 -3.00 4.07 2.82
N TYR A 151 -3.72 5.16 2.61
CA TYR A 151 -3.74 5.89 1.35
C TYR A 151 -3.73 7.40 1.58
N GLU A 152 -3.27 8.15 0.60
CA GLU A 152 -3.35 9.62 0.61
C GLU A 152 -4.80 10.05 0.32
N PRO A 153 -5.37 11.04 1.04
CA PRO A 153 -6.78 11.39 0.94
C PRO A 153 -7.18 12.01 -0.41
N ASP A 154 -6.23 12.51 -1.19
CA ASP A 154 -6.43 13.00 -2.55
C ASP A 154 -6.45 11.87 -3.60
N ASN A 155 -6.13 10.64 -3.21
CA ASN A 155 -6.17 9.47 -4.09
C ASN A 155 -7.57 8.86 -4.17
N ILE A 156 -8.48 9.59 -4.81
CA ILE A 156 -9.91 9.21 -4.99
C ILE A 156 -10.05 7.82 -5.62
N TYR A 157 -9.15 7.41 -6.51
CA TYR A 157 -9.18 6.09 -7.14
C TYR A 157 -8.90 4.97 -6.15
N SER A 158 -7.92 5.17 -5.26
CA SER A 158 -7.62 4.20 -4.20
C SER A 158 -8.78 4.12 -3.22
N GLU A 159 -9.33 5.26 -2.80
CA GLU A 159 -10.50 5.29 -1.93
C GLU A 159 -11.68 4.51 -2.51
N LYS A 160 -12.08 4.82 -3.76
CA LYS A 160 -13.18 4.12 -4.44
C LYS A 160 -12.91 2.63 -4.59
N ALA A 161 -11.67 2.25 -4.90
CA ALA A 161 -11.29 0.85 -4.99
C ALA A 161 -11.44 0.16 -3.62
N LEU A 162 -10.98 0.78 -2.54
CA LEU A 162 -11.05 0.23 -1.19
C LEU A 162 -12.49 0.12 -0.68
N MET A 163 -13.32 1.14 -0.88
CA MET A 163 -14.74 1.09 -0.49
C MET A 163 -15.50 -0.03 -1.20
N ARG A 164 -15.18 -0.33 -2.47
CA ARG A 164 -15.75 -1.48 -3.21
C ARG A 164 -15.27 -2.85 -2.70
N ASN A 165 -14.27 -2.88 -1.83
CA ASN A 165 -13.77 -4.08 -1.16
C ASN A 165 -14.06 -4.00 0.35
N ASP A 166 -15.14 -3.32 0.73
CA ASP A 166 -15.68 -3.23 2.10
C ASP A 166 -14.74 -2.61 3.15
N PHE A 167 -13.72 -1.86 2.71
CA PHE A 167 -12.93 -1.06 3.64
C PHE A 167 -13.74 0.15 4.11
N ALA A 168 -13.88 0.27 5.42
CA ALA A 168 -14.39 1.46 6.07
C ALA A 168 -13.24 2.40 6.44
N VAL A 169 -13.51 3.70 6.49
CA VAL A 169 -12.56 4.67 7.04
C VAL A 169 -12.43 4.44 8.54
N TYR A 170 -11.23 4.10 9.00
CA TYR A 170 -10.93 3.89 10.42
C TYR A 170 -10.53 5.19 11.12
N LYS A 171 -9.62 5.94 10.49
CA LYS A 171 -9.12 7.24 11.00
C LYS A 171 -8.35 8.00 9.93
N ARG A 172 -8.22 9.30 10.12
CA ARG A 172 -7.25 10.13 9.40
C ARG A 172 -6.05 10.44 10.27
N LEU A 173 -4.88 10.46 9.66
CA LEU A 173 -3.61 10.72 10.30
C LEU A 173 -2.98 11.94 9.65
N LYS A 174 -2.45 12.84 10.49
CA LYS A 174 -1.54 13.90 10.07
C LYS A 174 -0.14 13.52 10.50
N VAL A 175 0.74 13.35 9.53
CA VAL A 175 2.16 13.05 9.74
C VAL A 175 2.97 14.26 9.39
N PHE A 176 3.91 14.61 10.26
CA PHE A 176 4.85 15.67 10.00
C PHE A 176 6.27 15.22 10.33
N ARG A 177 7.22 15.66 9.51
CA ARG A 177 8.64 15.44 9.73
C ARG A 177 9.28 16.76 10.10
N ILE A 178 9.95 16.82 11.24
CA ILE A 178 10.72 17.99 11.70
C ILE A 178 12.16 17.53 11.90
N ILE A 179 13.09 18.09 11.13
CA ILE A 179 14.54 17.82 11.26
C ILE A 179 14.82 16.29 11.27
N GLY A 180 14.22 15.55 10.33
CA GLY A 180 14.39 14.09 10.19
C GLY A 180 13.56 13.22 11.14
N PHE A 181 12.95 13.79 12.19
CA PHE A 181 12.07 13.06 13.10
C PHE A 181 10.63 13.07 12.63
N TYR A 182 9.98 11.91 12.66
CA TYR A 182 8.59 11.74 12.29
C TYR A 182 7.67 11.78 13.50
N PHE A 183 6.61 12.57 13.38
CA PHE A 183 5.56 12.70 14.36
C PHE A 183 4.21 12.41 13.68
N GLN A 184 3.31 11.82 14.45
CA GLN A 184 1.97 11.46 13.99
C GLN A 184 0.95 11.95 15.01
N LYS A 185 -0.15 12.52 14.50
CA LYS A 185 -1.36 12.81 15.28
C LYS A 185 -2.61 12.35 14.53
N ASN A 186 -3.66 12.07 15.28
CA ASN A 186 -4.99 11.90 14.67
C ASN A 186 -5.41 13.23 14.04
N ALA A 187 -6.02 13.15 12.88
CA ALA A 187 -6.68 14.28 12.23
C ALA A 187 -8.20 14.08 12.32
N GLU A 188 -8.94 15.18 12.28
CA GLU A 188 -10.40 15.16 12.22
C GLU A 188 -10.88 14.49 10.93
N LEU A 189 -12.01 13.78 11.02
CA LEU A 189 -12.68 13.10 9.91
C LEU A 189 -13.48 14.08 9.06
#